data_AF-A0A919K833-F1
#
_entry.id   AF-A0A919K833-F1
#
_cell.length_a   1.000
_cell.length_b   1.000
_cell.length_c   1.000
_cell.angle_alpha   90.00
_cell.angle_beta   90.00
_cell.angle_gamma   90.00
#
_symmetry.space_group_name_H-M   'P 1'
#
loop_
_entity.id
_entity.type
_entity.pdbx_description
1 polymer ?
#
loop_
_entity_poly.entity_id
_entity_poly.type
_entity_poly.pdbx_seq_one_letter_code
_entity_poly.pdbx_strand_id
1 'polypeptide(L)'
;MYDFIDGHKDLKGLLGGKGANLAEMTRMGLDVPAEAFEAERAGFGEGELDAARLRDLVQSYQKVFQTHTGRPFPQAQVIAAQLVEEGVITRDEALRRVTGEQLAQLMLPSFDEQATPPPLTTGVPASPGAAVGAVVFDSAAAPAATEPVILVRRETNPDDLPGMIAAAGILTARGGKTSHAAVVARGMGRTCVCGADQVEIGTDSCTVAGHRLRAGDVISIDGANGRVYAGAVPVRPSKVVRFSEGEIMPCGNALLRAVQQLMAHADQVARLEVHANADTGADAARARRFGATGIGLCRLPLQQADFEQLFAAMDGLPVTIRLIDPPLHGGDPASVRFFHDAGLDHVSCSPFRVPVARLEAGRAAVTGSDTR
;
A
#
# COMPACT_ATOMS: atom_id res chain seq x y z
N MET A 1 17.92 18.29 -34.53
CA MET A 1 17.70 17.67 -33.21
C MET A 1 17.58 18.84 -32.26
N TYR A 2 16.35 19.19 -31.87
CA TYR A 2 16.13 20.21 -30.85
C TYR A 2 16.32 19.53 -29.50
N ASP A 3 17.11 20.11 -28.61
CA ASP A 3 17.27 19.62 -27.25
C ASP A 3 15.97 19.92 -26.47
N PHE A 4 15.45 18.91 -25.77
CA PHE A 4 14.20 19.02 -24.99
C PHE A 4 14.27 20.11 -23.90
N ILE A 5 15.48 20.51 -23.50
CA ILE A 5 15.73 21.60 -22.54
C ILE A 5 15.20 22.96 -23.07
N ASP A 6 15.13 23.13 -24.39
CA ASP A 6 14.68 24.38 -25.04
C ASP A 6 13.17 24.39 -25.39
N GLY A 7 12.49 23.27 -25.20
CA GLY A 7 11.07 23.12 -25.51
C GLY A 7 10.15 23.85 -24.51
N HIS A 8 9.00 24.35 -24.97
CA HIS A 8 7.99 25.01 -24.15
C HIS A 8 6.59 24.81 -24.75
N LYS A 9 5.54 25.05 -23.95
CA LYS A 9 4.14 24.76 -24.31
C LYS A 9 3.65 25.37 -25.62
N ASP A 10 4.25 26.49 -26.04
CA ASP A 10 3.90 27.20 -27.27
C ASP A 10 4.42 26.47 -28.53
N LEU A 11 5.33 25.50 -28.36
CA LEU A 11 5.87 24.64 -29.42
C LEU A 11 5.01 23.38 -29.68
N LYS A 12 3.73 23.37 -29.25
CA LYS A 12 2.79 22.25 -29.48
C LYS A 12 2.68 21.81 -30.94
N GLY A 13 2.81 22.75 -31.89
CA GLY A 13 2.78 22.45 -33.32
C GLY A 13 4.02 21.68 -33.82
N LEU A 14 5.14 21.75 -33.10
CA LEU A 14 6.43 21.16 -33.48
C LEU A 14 6.77 19.91 -32.65
N LEU A 15 6.51 19.93 -31.34
CA LEU A 15 6.82 18.83 -30.40
C LEU A 15 5.63 17.89 -30.17
N GLY A 16 4.46 18.21 -30.73
CA GLY A 16 3.21 17.54 -30.41
C GLY A 16 2.71 17.86 -28.99
N GLY A 17 1.44 17.53 -28.71
CA GLY A 17 0.82 17.82 -27.41
C GLY A 17 1.51 17.19 -26.20
N LYS A 18 2.16 16.03 -26.40
CA LYS A 18 2.89 15.29 -25.35
C LYS A 18 4.32 15.80 -25.17
N GLY A 19 5.04 16.07 -26.26
CA GLY A 19 6.40 16.61 -26.20
C GLY A 19 6.47 18.03 -25.66
N ALA A 20 5.44 18.86 -25.92
CA ALA A 20 5.35 20.21 -25.37
C ALA A 20 5.13 20.21 -23.84
N ASN A 21 4.29 19.30 -23.33
CA ASN A 21 4.09 19.12 -21.89
C ASN A 21 5.34 18.54 -21.22
N LEU A 22 6.03 17.62 -21.88
CA LEU A 22 7.25 16.99 -21.36
C LEU A 22 8.40 17.99 -21.24
N ALA A 23 8.58 18.87 -22.24
CA ALA A 23 9.57 19.94 -22.18
C ALA A 23 9.24 21.00 -21.10
N GLU A 24 7.96 21.28 -20.86
CA GLU A 24 7.52 22.15 -19.77
C GLU A 24 7.85 21.56 -18.39
N MET A 25 7.66 20.24 -18.21
CA MET A 25 8.05 19.53 -16.99
C MET A 25 9.57 19.57 -16.74
N THR A 26 10.39 19.35 -17.79
CA THR A 26 11.85 19.44 -17.70
C THR A 26 12.31 20.85 -17.32
N ARG A 27 11.67 21.89 -17.87
CA ARG A 27 11.93 23.30 -17.50
C ARG A 27 11.53 23.65 -16.06
N MET A 28 10.54 22.96 -15.49
CA MET A 28 10.10 23.12 -14.10
C MET A 28 11.05 22.45 -13.09
N GLY A 29 12.19 21.89 -13.53
CA GLY A 29 13.17 21.25 -12.67
C GLY A 29 12.76 19.85 -12.20
N LEU A 30 11.73 19.26 -12.83
CA LEU A 30 11.43 17.84 -12.70
C LEU A 30 12.46 17.08 -13.53
N ASP A 31 13.39 16.40 -12.86
CA ASP A 31 14.43 15.55 -13.45
C ASP A 31 13.79 14.29 -14.05
N VAL A 32 13.15 14.45 -15.20
CA VAL A 32 12.40 13.41 -15.91
C VAL A 32 13.21 13.00 -17.14
N PRO A 33 13.62 11.71 -17.26
CA PRO A 33 14.39 11.23 -18.40
C PRO A 33 13.48 11.00 -19.61
N ALA A 34 12.99 12.11 -20.18
CA ALA A 34 12.04 12.20 -21.28
C ALA A 34 12.42 11.30 -22.47
N GLU A 35 13.64 11.45 -22.98
CA GLU A 35 14.12 10.69 -24.15
C GLU A 35 14.19 9.19 -23.87
N ALA A 36 14.58 8.81 -22.65
CA ALA A 36 14.64 7.41 -22.27
C ALA A 36 13.23 6.80 -22.10
N PHE A 37 12.25 7.57 -21.64
CA PHE A 37 10.85 7.13 -21.60
C PHE A 37 10.25 6.99 -23.00
N GLU A 38 10.58 7.89 -23.93
CA GLU A 38 10.15 7.77 -25.33
C GLU A 38 10.78 6.56 -26.01
N ALA A 39 12.08 6.31 -25.79
CA ALA A 39 12.77 5.13 -26.30
C ALA A 39 12.16 3.82 -25.75
N GLU A 40 11.90 3.76 -24.45
CA GLU A 40 11.18 2.63 -23.85
C GLU A 40 9.78 2.48 -24.44
N ARG A 41 9.03 3.57 -24.63
CA ARG A 41 7.68 3.49 -25.24
C ARG A 41 7.71 2.92 -26.65
N ALA A 42 8.68 3.36 -27.45
CA ALA A 42 8.85 2.93 -28.83
C ALA A 42 9.11 1.41 -28.91
N GLY A 43 9.86 0.86 -27.94
CA GLY A 43 10.10 -0.58 -27.81
C GLY A 43 8.83 -1.43 -27.63
N PHE A 44 7.74 -0.85 -27.11
CA PHE A 44 6.46 -1.55 -26.93
C PHE A 44 5.54 -1.51 -28.17
N GLY A 45 5.88 -0.70 -29.19
CA GLY A 45 5.11 -0.52 -30.42
C GLY A 45 3.91 0.43 -30.29
N GLU A 46 3.36 0.85 -31.44
CA GLU A 46 2.22 1.79 -31.53
C GLU A 46 0.84 1.15 -31.33
N GLY A 47 0.78 -0.16 -31.06
CA GLY A 47 -0.47 -0.89 -30.83
C GLY A 47 -1.13 -0.56 -29.48
N GLU A 48 -2.41 -0.90 -29.37
CA GLU A 48 -3.16 -0.82 -28.12
C GLU A 48 -2.49 -1.72 -27.08
N LEU A 49 -2.11 -1.14 -25.95
CA LEU A 49 -1.44 -1.87 -24.88
C LEU A 49 -2.50 -2.50 -23.99
N ASP A 50 -2.48 -3.82 -23.88
CA ASP A 50 -3.27 -4.50 -22.85
C ASP A 50 -2.77 -4.15 -21.43
N ALA A 51 -3.55 -4.51 -20.43
CA ALA A 51 -3.22 -4.19 -19.04
C ALA A 51 -1.88 -4.79 -18.56
N ALA A 52 -1.42 -5.91 -19.14
CA ALA A 52 -0.13 -6.50 -18.78
C ALA A 52 1.02 -5.69 -19.37
N ARG A 53 0.95 -5.36 -20.67
CA ARG A 53 1.96 -4.57 -21.36
C ARG A 53 2.05 -3.14 -20.83
N LEU A 54 0.92 -2.53 -20.45
CA LEU A 54 0.91 -1.23 -19.75
C LEU A 54 1.68 -1.28 -18.44
N ARG A 55 1.51 -2.35 -17.65
CA ARG A 55 2.23 -2.51 -16.38
C ARG A 55 3.72 -2.70 -16.58
N ASP A 56 4.12 -3.45 -17.60
CA ASP A 56 5.53 -3.66 -17.93
C ASP A 56 6.19 -2.36 -18.38
N LEU A 57 5.49 -1.56 -19.19
CA LEU A 57 5.93 -0.23 -19.59
C LEU A 57 6.13 0.70 -18.38
N VAL A 58 5.15 0.76 -17.47
CA VAL A 58 5.26 1.57 -16.24
C VAL A 58 6.45 1.12 -15.38
N GLN A 59 6.70 -0.19 -15.26
CA GLN A 59 7.87 -0.70 -14.55
C GLN A 59 9.18 -0.30 -15.23
N SER A 60 9.22 -0.33 -16.56
CA SER A 60 10.39 0.14 -17.30
C SER A 60 10.65 1.62 -17.04
N TYR A 61 9.61 2.46 -17.05
CA TYR A 61 9.71 3.87 -16.69
C TYR A 61 10.22 4.08 -15.26
N GLN A 62 9.71 3.33 -14.29
CA GLN A 62 10.21 3.40 -12.91
C GLN A 62 11.70 3.06 -12.82
N LYS A 63 12.15 2.04 -13.55
CA LYS A 63 13.56 1.63 -13.59
C LYS A 63 14.45 2.68 -14.27
N VAL A 64 13.99 3.23 -15.40
CA VAL A 64 14.69 4.30 -16.12
C VAL A 64 14.82 5.55 -15.25
N PHE A 65 13.73 5.94 -14.58
CA PHE A 65 13.74 7.06 -13.63
C PHE A 65 14.74 6.85 -12.50
N GLN A 66 14.74 5.67 -11.89
CA GLN A 66 15.65 5.35 -10.79
C GLN A 66 17.11 5.35 -11.24
N THR A 67 17.38 4.86 -12.46
CA THR A 67 18.73 4.83 -13.03
C THR A 67 19.23 6.25 -13.34
N HIS A 68 18.35 7.13 -13.83
CA HIS A 68 18.70 8.49 -14.21
C HIS A 68 18.90 9.41 -12.98
N THR A 69 17.92 9.41 -12.08
CA THR A 69 17.85 10.35 -10.95
C THR A 69 18.56 9.84 -9.69
N GLY A 70 18.85 8.54 -9.63
CA GLY A 70 19.31 7.86 -8.41
C GLY A 70 18.26 7.78 -7.30
N ARG A 71 17.00 8.18 -7.56
CA ARG A 71 15.90 8.24 -6.59
C ARG A 71 14.76 7.31 -6.98
N PRO A 72 13.99 6.77 -6.01
CA PRO A 72 12.81 5.99 -6.33
C PRO A 72 11.76 6.85 -7.04
N PHE A 73 10.96 6.23 -7.90
CA PHE A 73 9.86 6.91 -8.59
C PHE A 73 8.90 7.55 -7.56
N PRO A 74 8.48 8.81 -7.74
CA PRO A 74 7.67 9.52 -6.76
C PRO A 74 6.31 8.84 -6.58
N GLN A 75 5.82 8.84 -5.34
CA GLN A 75 4.53 8.24 -5.01
C GLN A 75 3.40 9.08 -5.62
N ALA A 76 2.29 8.43 -6.01
CA ALA A 76 1.15 9.09 -6.66
C ALA A 76 0.61 10.29 -5.87
N GLN A 77 0.64 10.21 -4.54
CA GLN A 77 0.24 11.28 -3.63
C GLN A 77 1.09 12.54 -3.82
N VAL A 78 2.41 12.38 -3.91
CA VAL A 78 3.35 13.49 -4.09
C VAL A 78 3.15 14.15 -5.44
N ILE A 79 3.02 13.34 -6.50
CA ILE A 79 2.76 13.84 -7.85
C ILE A 79 1.45 14.62 -7.89
N ALA A 80 0.38 14.07 -7.30
CA ALA A 80 -0.93 14.71 -7.28
C ALA A 80 -0.89 16.05 -6.52
N ALA A 81 -0.20 16.11 -5.38
CA ALA A 81 -0.03 17.34 -4.61
C ALA A 81 0.75 18.41 -5.39
N GLN A 82 1.84 18.03 -6.05
CA GLN A 82 2.64 18.95 -6.88
C GLN A 82 1.82 19.53 -8.05
N LEU A 83 1.08 18.68 -8.77
CA LEU A 83 0.24 19.14 -9.88
C LEU A 83 -0.88 20.10 -9.42
N VAL A 84 -1.35 19.98 -8.18
CA VAL A 84 -2.28 20.96 -7.57
C VAL A 84 -1.58 22.26 -7.23
N GLU A 85 -0.39 22.20 -6.63
CA GLU A 85 0.42 23.38 -6.30
C GLU A 85 0.80 24.19 -7.54
N GLU A 86 1.07 23.51 -8.65
CA GLU A 86 1.35 24.10 -9.96
C GLU A 86 0.09 24.59 -10.70
N GLY A 87 -1.11 24.29 -10.19
CA GLY A 87 -2.37 24.68 -10.80
C GLY A 87 -2.75 23.90 -12.07
N VAL A 88 -2.08 22.77 -12.33
CA VAL A 88 -2.35 21.89 -13.49
C VAL A 88 -3.64 21.10 -13.31
N ILE A 89 -3.93 20.67 -12.08
CA ILE A 89 -5.15 19.94 -11.72
C ILE A 89 -5.82 20.55 -10.49
N THR A 90 -7.13 20.31 -10.35
CA THR A 90 -7.87 20.70 -9.14
C THR A 90 -7.61 19.71 -8.00
N ARG A 91 -7.96 20.10 -6.76
CA ARG A 91 -7.90 19.20 -5.59
C ARG A 91 -8.82 17.98 -5.74
N ASP A 92 -9.98 18.14 -6.35
CA ASP A 92 -10.90 17.04 -6.66
C ASP A 92 -10.29 16.05 -7.65
N GLU A 93 -9.64 16.56 -8.70
CA GLU A 93 -8.96 15.72 -9.69
C GLU A 93 -7.77 14.97 -9.07
N ALA A 94 -7.01 15.62 -8.18
CA ALA A 94 -5.95 14.96 -7.42
C ALA A 94 -6.50 13.81 -6.56
N LEU A 95 -7.64 14.03 -5.88
CA LEU A 95 -8.32 13.02 -5.08
C LEU A 95 -8.78 11.84 -5.96
N ARG A 96 -9.32 12.09 -7.15
CA ARG A 96 -9.71 11.03 -8.11
C ARG A 96 -8.52 10.17 -8.56
N ARG A 97 -7.33 10.76 -8.74
CA ARG A 97 -6.13 10.07 -9.24
C ARG A 97 -5.42 9.19 -8.20
N VAL A 98 -5.57 9.47 -6.92
CA VAL A 98 -4.93 8.69 -5.84
C VAL A 98 -5.89 7.65 -5.29
N THR A 99 -5.50 6.38 -5.31
CA THR A 99 -6.35 5.28 -4.86
C THR A 99 -6.17 4.90 -3.39
N GLY A 100 -7.23 4.37 -2.77
CA GLY A 100 -7.18 3.78 -1.44
C GLY A 100 -6.23 2.60 -1.35
N GLU A 101 -6.04 1.83 -2.42
CA GLU A 101 -5.03 0.78 -2.47
C GLU A 101 -3.60 1.36 -2.39
N GLN A 102 -3.32 2.45 -3.12
CA GLN A 102 -2.04 3.14 -3.04
C GLN A 102 -1.81 3.74 -1.64
N LEU A 103 -2.84 4.25 -0.96
CA LEU A 103 -2.71 4.70 0.43
C LEU A 103 -2.48 3.52 1.39
N ALA A 104 -3.22 2.42 1.23
CA ALA A 104 -3.08 1.21 2.05
C ALA A 104 -1.65 0.65 1.97
N GLN A 105 -1.05 0.64 0.79
CA GLN A 105 0.35 0.22 0.60
C GLN A 105 1.33 1.07 1.41
N LEU A 106 1.09 2.38 1.55
CA LEU A 106 1.93 3.26 2.37
C LEU A 106 1.73 3.05 3.87
N MET A 107 0.65 2.40 4.29
CA MET A 107 0.36 2.10 5.69
C MET A 107 0.97 0.77 6.14
N LEU A 108 1.46 -0.07 5.23
CA LEU A 108 2.06 -1.35 5.56
C LEU A 108 3.36 -1.17 6.37
N PRO A 109 3.60 -2.01 7.38
CA PRO A 109 4.86 -2.00 8.14
C PRO A 109 6.08 -2.20 7.22
N SER A 110 7.19 -1.58 7.58
CA SER A 110 8.47 -1.68 6.86
C SER A 110 9.61 -2.00 7.81
N PHE A 111 10.70 -2.56 7.29
CA PHE A 111 11.91 -2.76 8.10
C PHE A 111 12.56 -1.43 8.49
N ASP A 112 13.26 -1.45 9.62
CA ASP A 112 14.11 -0.35 10.03
C ASP A 112 15.38 -0.30 9.18
N GLU A 113 15.42 0.61 8.21
CA GLU A 113 16.52 0.75 7.23
C GLU A 113 17.91 0.89 7.90
N GLN A 114 17.98 1.46 9.10
CA GLN A 114 19.24 1.63 9.85
C GLN A 114 19.75 0.34 10.50
N ALA A 115 18.85 -0.58 10.82
CA ALA A 115 19.15 -1.86 11.47
C ALA A 115 19.10 -3.04 10.49
N THR A 116 18.94 -2.78 9.19
CA THR A 116 18.75 -3.81 8.19
C THR A 116 20.10 -4.37 7.72
N PRO A 117 20.39 -5.68 7.92
CA PRO A 117 21.60 -6.31 7.39
C PRO A 117 21.53 -6.41 5.85
N PRO A 118 22.65 -6.71 5.17
CA PRO A 118 22.61 -7.03 3.74
C PRO A 118 21.64 -8.20 3.48
N PRO A 119 20.80 -8.12 2.43
CA PRO A 119 19.87 -9.19 2.13
C PRO A 119 20.63 -10.46 1.72
N LEU A 120 20.12 -11.62 2.16
CA LEU A 120 20.59 -12.93 1.72
C LEU A 120 20.36 -13.12 0.23
N THR A 121 19.18 -12.72 -0.24
CA THR A 121 18.81 -12.79 -1.65
C THR A 121 17.71 -11.80 -1.96
N THR A 122 17.42 -11.66 -3.26
CA THR A 122 16.33 -10.85 -3.78
C THR A 122 15.49 -11.68 -4.73
N GLY A 123 14.17 -11.63 -4.54
CA GLY A 123 13.19 -12.17 -5.46
C GLY A 123 12.28 -11.08 -6.01
N VAL A 124 11.20 -11.52 -6.63
CA VAL A 124 10.14 -10.68 -7.17
C VAL A 124 9.26 -10.18 -6.01
N PRO A 125 9.11 -8.84 -5.83
CA PRO A 125 8.16 -8.28 -4.86
C PRO A 125 6.74 -8.56 -5.35
N ALA A 126 6.10 -9.56 -4.74
CA ALA A 126 4.79 -10.06 -5.17
C ALA A 126 3.64 -9.37 -4.43
N SER A 127 3.78 -9.24 -3.11
CA SER A 127 2.82 -8.56 -2.25
C SER A 127 3.56 -7.75 -1.18
N PRO A 128 3.30 -6.44 -1.04
CA PRO A 128 4.07 -5.53 -0.20
C PRO A 128 3.90 -5.82 1.31
N GLY A 129 4.86 -5.33 2.11
CA GLY A 129 4.87 -5.44 3.56
C GLY A 129 6.19 -5.97 4.11
N ALA A 130 6.34 -5.96 5.43
CA ALA A 130 7.45 -6.59 6.14
C ALA A 130 6.91 -7.72 7.02
N ALA A 131 7.49 -8.92 6.89
CA ALA A 131 7.15 -10.06 7.72
C ALA A 131 8.40 -10.70 8.32
N VAL A 132 8.30 -11.09 9.58
CA VAL A 132 9.35 -11.80 10.33
C VAL A 132 8.73 -13.05 10.91
N GLY A 133 9.43 -14.17 10.83
CA GLY A 133 8.93 -15.41 11.42
C GLY A 133 9.85 -16.59 11.22
N ALA A 134 9.54 -17.66 11.93
CA ALA A 134 10.22 -18.95 11.80
C ALA A 134 9.88 -19.61 10.47
N VAL A 135 10.88 -20.22 9.82
CA VAL A 135 10.71 -20.92 8.54
C VAL A 135 9.88 -22.19 8.75
N VAL A 136 8.85 -22.35 7.92
CA VAL A 136 8.08 -23.59 7.79
C VAL A 136 8.02 -24.01 6.32
N PHE A 137 8.23 -25.30 6.05
CA PHE A 137 8.21 -25.86 4.69
C PHE A 137 6.89 -26.57 4.35
N ASP A 138 6.15 -26.96 5.39
CA ASP A 138 4.86 -27.63 5.29
C ASP A 138 3.73 -26.66 5.63
N SER A 139 2.71 -26.64 4.77
CA SER A 139 1.51 -25.83 4.95
C SER A 139 0.72 -26.26 6.20
N ALA A 140 0.68 -27.56 6.51
CA ALA A 140 -0.05 -28.08 7.66
C ALA A 140 0.58 -27.67 9.01
N ALA A 141 1.89 -27.38 9.03
CA ALA A 141 2.59 -26.95 10.23
C ALA A 141 2.35 -25.47 10.58
N ALA A 142 2.00 -24.63 9.60
CA ALA A 142 1.87 -23.19 9.81
C ALA A 142 0.70 -22.80 10.75
N PRO A 143 -0.50 -23.39 10.65
CA PRO A 143 -1.60 -23.10 11.59
C PRO A 143 -1.35 -23.58 13.03
N ALA A 144 -0.45 -24.56 13.22
CA ALA A 144 -0.14 -25.12 14.53
C ALA A 144 0.97 -24.33 15.27
N ALA A 145 1.61 -23.37 14.60
CA ALA A 145 2.68 -22.58 15.18
C ALA A 145 2.14 -21.52 16.16
N THR A 146 2.81 -21.37 17.31
CA THR A 146 2.49 -20.34 18.30
C THR A 146 3.14 -18.99 17.99
N GLU A 147 4.20 -18.98 17.20
CA GLU A 147 4.95 -17.80 16.79
C GLU A 147 4.68 -17.47 15.32
N PRO A 148 4.93 -16.23 14.87
CA PRO A 148 4.83 -15.87 13.46
C PRO A 148 5.73 -16.78 12.60
N VAL A 149 5.19 -17.29 11.50
CA VAL A 149 5.93 -18.17 10.57
C VAL A 149 5.99 -17.60 9.17
N ILE A 150 7.06 -17.95 8.45
CA ILE A 150 7.24 -17.68 7.02
C ILE A 150 7.14 -19.00 6.28
N LEU A 151 6.12 -19.13 5.43
CA LEU A 151 5.93 -20.31 4.59
C LEU A 151 6.90 -20.25 3.41
N VAL A 152 7.86 -21.19 3.38
CA VAL A 152 8.87 -21.31 2.34
C VAL A 152 8.56 -22.50 1.45
N ARG A 153 8.26 -22.26 0.18
CA ARG A 153 7.82 -23.30 -0.78
C ARG A 153 8.55 -23.17 -2.11
N ARG A 154 8.68 -24.26 -2.88
CA ARG A 154 9.24 -24.16 -4.23
C ARG A 154 8.29 -23.38 -5.12
N GLU A 155 7.06 -23.85 -5.14
CA GLU A 155 5.88 -23.23 -5.74
C GLU A 155 4.71 -23.54 -4.78
N THR A 156 3.69 -22.69 -4.76
CA THR A 156 2.48 -22.97 -3.98
C THR A 156 1.39 -23.51 -4.88
N ASN A 157 0.50 -24.30 -4.29
CA ASN A 157 -0.70 -24.83 -4.94
C ASN A 157 -1.94 -24.55 -4.06
N PRO A 158 -3.16 -24.87 -4.52
CA PRO A 158 -4.38 -24.65 -3.74
C PRO A 158 -4.41 -25.38 -2.39
N ASP A 159 -3.74 -26.53 -2.27
CA ASP A 159 -3.67 -27.29 -1.01
C ASP A 159 -2.83 -26.56 0.06
N ASP A 160 -1.92 -25.67 -0.36
CA ASP A 160 -1.11 -24.85 0.54
C ASP A 160 -1.90 -23.69 1.18
N LEU A 161 -3.16 -23.45 0.77
CA LEU A 161 -3.97 -22.30 1.20
C LEU A 161 -4.10 -22.13 2.73
N PRO A 162 -4.37 -23.19 3.53
CA PRO A 162 -4.47 -23.04 4.99
C PRO A 162 -3.20 -22.47 5.62
N GLY A 163 -2.04 -22.95 5.19
CA GLY A 163 -0.75 -22.44 5.66
C GLY A 163 -0.44 -21.04 5.14
N MET A 164 -0.85 -20.70 3.92
CA MET A 164 -0.71 -19.33 3.39
C MET A 164 -1.52 -18.31 4.20
N ILE A 165 -2.72 -18.70 4.65
CA ILE A 165 -3.58 -17.86 5.49
C ILE A 165 -2.95 -17.65 6.88
N ALA A 166 -2.39 -18.72 7.46
CA ALA A 166 -1.79 -18.71 8.79
C ALA A 166 -0.42 -17.99 8.83
N ALA A 167 0.36 -18.05 7.76
CA ALA A 167 1.70 -17.47 7.71
C ALA A 167 1.68 -15.94 7.80
N ALA A 168 2.70 -15.37 8.46
CA ALA A 168 2.95 -13.93 8.46
C ALA A 168 3.42 -13.45 7.08
N GLY A 169 4.12 -14.31 6.34
CA GLY A 169 4.55 -14.04 4.99
C GLY A 169 4.93 -15.30 4.22
N ILE A 170 5.08 -15.17 2.91
CA ILE A 170 5.27 -16.29 1.97
C ILE A 170 6.50 -16.03 1.11
N LEU A 171 7.40 -17.01 1.06
CA LEU A 171 8.59 -16.99 0.23
C LEU A 171 8.56 -18.16 -0.75
N THR A 172 8.68 -17.90 -2.05
CA THR A 172 8.82 -18.98 -3.04
C THR A 172 10.12 -18.92 -3.83
N ALA A 173 10.69 -20.10 -4.09
CA ALA A 173 11.88 -20.23 -4.94
C ALA A 173 11.57 -19.93 -6.41
N ARG A 174 10.38 -20.29 -6.88
CA ARG A 174 9.92 -20.05 -8.25
C ARG A 174 8.62 -19.27 -8.26
N GLY A 175 8.33 -18.68 -9.42
CA GLY A 175 7.09 -17.96 -9.69
C GLY A 175 7.30 -16.45 -9.84
N GLY A 176 6.54 -15.85 -10.76
CA GLY A 176 6.54 -14.40 -10.97
C GLY A 176 5.41 -13.68 -10.21
N LYS A 177 5.18 -12.41 -10.55
CA LYS A 177 4.11 -11.56 -9.97
C LYS A 177 2.69 -12.08 -10.21
N THR A 178 2.51 -13.02 -11.13
CA THR A 178 1.23 -13.66 -11.49
C THR A 178 1.15 -15.12 -11.04
N SER A 179 2.14 -15.61 -10.30
CA SER A 179 2.10 -16.95 -9.73
C SER A 179 0.95 -17.10 -8.73
N HIS A 180 0.54 -18.35 -8.46
CA HIS A 180 -0.46 -18.66 -7.46
C HIS A 180 -0.15 -17.97 -6.11
N ALA A 181 1.10 -18.08 -5.64
CA ALA A 181 1.56 -17.41 -4.43
C ALA A 181 1.31 -15.89 -4.48
N ALA A 182 1.70 -15.23 -5.57
CA ALA A 182 1.59 -13.78 -5.70
C ALA A 182 0.14 -13.30 -5.72
N VAL A 183 -0.73 -13.99 -6.47
CA VAL A 183 -2.14 -13.63 -6.62
C VAL A 183 -2.88 -13.82 -5.29
N VAL A 184 -2.73 -14.98 -4.66
CA VAL A 184 -3.42 -15.29 -3.41
C VAL A 184 -2.89 -14.40 -2.30
N ALA A 185 -1.57 -14.26 -2.14
CA ALA A 185 -0.98 -13.42 -1.09
C ALA A 185 -1.44 -11.96 -1.17
N ARG A 186 -1.52 -11.39 -2.38
CA ARG A 186 -2.04 -10.04 -2.57
C ARG A 186 -3.52 -9.94 -2.20
N GLY A 187 -4.33 -10.92 -2.59
CA GLY A 187 -5.76 -10.97 -2.24
C GLY A 187 -6.03 -11.00 -0.74
N MET A 188 -5.15 -11.64 0.04
CA MET A 188 -5.24 -11.68 1.51
C MET A 188 -4.38 -10.65 2.24
N GLY A 189 -3.65 -9.78 1.53
CA GLY A 189 -2.77 -8.78 2.13
C GLY A 189 -1.59 -9.35 2.93
N ARG A 190 -1.08 -10.53 2.54
CA ARG A 190 0.11 -11.14 3.16
C ARG A 190 1.37 -10.72 2.42
N THR A 191 2.43 -10.44 3.16
CA THR A 191 3.75 -10.12 2.59
C THR A 191 4.25 -11.31 1.78
N CYS A 192 4.66 -11.09 0.53
CA CYS A 192 5.10 -12.18 -0.33
C CYS A 192 6.25 -11.78 -1.25
N VAL A 193 7.27 -12.65 -1.28
CA VAL A 193 8.40 -12.59 -2.21
C VAL A 193 8.39 -13.89 -3.02
N CYS A 194 8.26 -13.77 -4.34
CA CYS A 194 8.24 -14.93 -5.23
C CYS A 194 9.53 -15.02 -6.06
N GLY A 195 9.87 -16.19 -6.57
CA GLY A 195 10.95 -16.31 -7.56
C GLY A 195 12.31 -15.86 -7.03
N ALA A 196 12.63 -16.20 -5.78
CA ALA A 196 13.96 -15.99 -5.24
C ALA A 196 14.87 -17.12 -5.75
N ASP A 197 15.50 -16.91 -6.91
CA ASP A 197 16.21 -17.97 -7.66
C ASP A 197 17.37 -18.63 -6.90
N GLN A 198 17.91 -17.97 -5.88
CA GLN A 198 18.97 -18.51 -5.01
C GLN A 198 18.44 -19.31 -3.82
N VAL A 199 17.13 -19.55 -3.76
CA VAL A 199 16.47 -20.38 -2.75
C VAL A 199 16.32 -21.80 -3.28
N GLU A 200 17.11 -22.72 -2.75
CA GLU A 200 17.04 -24.15 -3.04
C GLU A 200 16.38 -24.87 -1.87
N ILE A 201 15.23 -25.51 -2.12
CA ILE A 201 14.48 -26.20 -1.07
C ILE A 201 14.73 -27.70 -1.19
N GLY A 202 15.35 -28.27 -0.15
CA GLY A 202 15.47 -29.71 0.06
C GLY A 202 14.33 -30.25 0.93
N THR A 203 14.46 -31.50 1.38
CA THR A 203 13.41 -32.18 2.16
C THR A 203 13.18 -31.55 3.53
N ASP A 204 14.25 -31.23 4.27
CA ASP A 204 14.18 -30.74 5.67
C ASP A 204 14.94 -29.42 5.90
N SER A 205 15.51 -28.85 4.84
CA SER A 205 16.26 -27.59 4.90
C SER A 205 16.21 -26.86 3.57
N CYS A 206 16.27 -25.53 3.61
CA CYS A 206 16.50 -24.73 2.42
C CYS A 206 17.88 -24.06 2.46
N THR A 207 18.46 -23.84 1.30
CA THR A 207 19.69 -23.06 1.13
C THR A 207 19.31 -21.77 0.45
N VAL A 208 19.67 -20.63 1.04
CA VAL A 208 19.46 -19.29 0.49
C VAL A 208 20.81 -18.65 0.27
N ALA A 209 21.22 -18.48 -0.99
CA ALA A 209 22.52 -17.89 -1.35
C ALA A 209 23.72 -18.52 -0.60
N GLY A 210 23.69 -19.84 -0.42
CA GLY A 210 24.73 -20.60 0.31
C GLY A 210 24.53 -20.71 1.82
N HIS A 211 23.55 -20.00 2.41
CA HIS A 211 23.18 -20.13 3.82
C HIS A 211 22.14 -21.23 4.01
N ARG A 212 22.45 -22.25 4.82
CA ARG A 212 21.52 -23.33 5.12
C ARG A 212 20.60 -22.94 6.28
N LEU A 213 19.31 -22.89 6.00
CA LEU A 213 18.22 -22.64 6.95
C LEU A 213 17.42 -23.92 7.18
N ARG A 214 17.00 -24.13 8.43
CA ARG A 214 16.18 -25.25 8.88
C ARG A 214 14.79 -24.76 9.28
N ALA A 215 13.85 -25.69 9.39
CA ALA A 215 12.56 -25.38 9.97
C ALA A 215 12.75 -24.83 11.40
N GLY A 216 12.08 -23.74 11.72
CA GLY A 216 12.25 -23.02 12.99
C GLY A 216 13.24 -21.85 12.95
N ASP A 217 14.15 -21.79 11.97
CA ASP A 217 15.07 -20.66 11.85
C ASP A 217 14.30 -19.39 11.49
N VAL A 218 14.63 -18.28 12.13
CA VAL A 218 13.93 -17.01 11.89
C VAL A 218 14.50 -16.32 10.66
N ILE A 219 13.61 -15.91 9.75
CA ILE A 219 13.92 -15.06 8.62
C ILE A 219 13.00 -13.86 8.56
N SER A 220 13.42 -12.85 7.80
CA SER A 220 12.62 -11.66 7.53
C SER A 220 12.49 -11.45 6.03
N ILE A 221 11.30 -11.12 5.55
CA ILE A 221 11.02 -10.86 4.13
C ILE A 221 10.38 -9.48 3.93
N ASP A 222 10.89 -8.77 2.93
CA ASP A 222 10.40 -7.47 2.46
C ASP A 222 9.69 -7.68 1.13
N GLY A 223 8.36 -7.69 1.18
CA GLY A 223 7.53 -7.85 0.00
C GLY A 223 7.44 -6.62 -0.89
N ALA A 224 7.87 -5.44 -0.41
CA ALA A 224 7.88 -4.21 -1.20
C ALA A 224 9.12 -4.16 -2.11
N ASN A 225 10.28 -4.56 -1.59
CA ASN A 225 11.55 -4.58 -2.34
C ASN A 225 11.99 -5.97 -2.81
N GLY A 226 11.27 -7.02 -2.43
CA GLY A 226 11.59 -8.40 -2.78
C GLY A 226 12.81 -8.95 -2.03
N ARG A 227 13.18 -8.36 -0.90
CA ARG A 227 14.42 -8.71 -0.18
C ARG A 227 14.16 -9.76 0.90
N VAL A 228 15.11 -10.67 1.07
CA VAL A 228 15.08 -11.71 2.11
C VAL A 228 16.29 -11.54 3.01
N TYR A 229 16.10 -11.60 4.33
CA TYR A 229 17.13 -11.37 5.33
C TYR A 229 17.25 -12.56 6.28
N ALA A 230 18.46 -12.80 6.77
CA ALA A 230 18.72 -13.73 7.86
C ALA A 230 18.30 -13.12 9.19
N GLY A 231 17.67 -13.93 10.06
CA GLY A 231 17.29 -13.52 11.40
C GLY A 231 16.09 -12.57 11.43
N ALA A 232 15.80 -12.08 12.63
CA ALA A 232 14.74 -11.11 12.87
C ALA A 232 15.25 -9.68 12.60
N VAL A 233 14.71 -9.04 11.56
CA VAL A 233 14.93 -7.62 11.28
C VAL A 233 13.83 -6.82 11.97
N PRO A 234 14.16 -5.78 12.76
CA PRO A 234 13.14 -4.96 13.43
C PRO A 234 12.15 -4.35 12.43
N VAL A 235 10.87 -4.65 12.64
CA VAL A 235 9.77 -4.05 11.87
C VAL A 235 9.29 -2.80 12.59
N ARG A 236 9.07 -1.71 11.86
CA ARG A 236 8.49 -0.48 12.37
C ARG A 236 7.17 -0.16 11.66
N PRO A 237 6.21 0.47 12.34
CA PRO A 237 5.06 1.07 11.68
C PRO A 237 5.52 2.04 10.60
N SER A 238 4.78 2.11 9.50
CA SER A 238 5.14 2.96 8.36
C SER A 238 5.20 4.43 8.75
N LYS A 239 5.93 5.25 7.99
CA LYS A 239 5.97 6.71 8.20
C LYS A 239 4.57 7.32 8.20
N VAL A 240 3.67 6.83 7.33
CA VAL A 240 2.27 7.32 7.26
C VAL A 240 1.48 6.92 8.51
N VAL A 241 1.65 5.70 9.01
CA VAL A 241 0.99 5.26 10.26
C VAL A 241 1.49 6.09 11.44
N ARG A 242 2.81 6.24 11.59
CA ARG A 242 3.42 7.05 12.66
C ARG A 242 2.97 8.51 12.61
N PHE A 243 2.84 9.07 11.41
CA PHE A 243 2.25 10.40 11.21
C PHE A 243 0.79 10.43 11.68
N SER A 244 0.00 9.42 11.28
CA SER A 244 -1.42 9.32 11.65
C SER A 244 -1.62 9.04 13.15
N GLU A 245 -0.64 8.45 13.84
CA GLU A 245 -0.65 8.26 15.30
C GLU A 245 -0.16 9.50 16.07
N GLY A 246 0.34 10.52 15.36
CA GLY A 246 0.84 11.77 15.94
C GLY A 246 2.31 11.73 16.40
N GLU A 247 3.04 10.65 16.11
CA GLU A 247 4.44 10.49 16.53
C GLU A 247 5.42 11.37 15.76
N ILE A 248 5.11 11.66 14.49
CA ILE A 248 5.97 12.46 13.62
C ILE A 248 5.18 13.59 12.97
N MET A 249 5.82 14.74 12.83
CA MET A 249 5.25 15.88 12.11
C MET A 249 5.51 15.73 10.60
N PRO A 250 4.62 16.27 9.74
CA PRO A 250 4.78 16.19 8.30
C PRO A 250 5.88 17.12 7.78
N CYS A 251 6.39 18.04 8.61
CA CYS A 251 7.42 19.00 8.24
C CYS A 251 8.70 18.30 7.73
N GLY A 252 9.14 18.70 6.53
CA GLY A 252 10.34 18.14 5.89
C GLY A 252 10.12 16.86 5.07
N ASN A 253 8.90 16.31 5.02
CA ASN A 253 8.59 15.13 4.21
C ASN A 253 7.48 15.41 3.19
N ALA A 254 7.82 15.43 1.90
CA ALA A 254 6.89 15.70 0.81
C ALA A 254 5.72 14.70 0.77
N LEU A 255 5.97 13.41 1.05
CA LEU A 255 4.92 12.39 1.07
C LEU A 255 3.92 12.63 2.19
N LEU A 256 4.39 12.93 3.41
CA LEU A 256 3.48 13.16 4.54
C LEU A 256 2.64 14.43 4.34
N ARG A 257 3.22 15.49 3.78
CA ARG A 257 2.47 16.71 3.41
C ARG A 257 1.40 16.41 2.36
N ALA A 258 1.76 15.66 1.31
CA ALA A 258 0.82 15.29 0.27
C ALA A 258 -0.33 14.43 0.81
N VAL A 259 -0.03 13.43 1.65
CA VAL A 259 -1.06 12.62 2.33
C VAL A 259 -1.94 13.51 3.20
N GLN A 260 -1.37 14.42 4.00
CA GLN A 260 -2.14 15.34 4.84
C GLN A 260 -3.11 16.20 4.02
N GLN A 261 -2.63 16.81 2.93
CA GLN A 261 -3.44 17.66 2.05
C GLN A 261 -4.57 16.87 1.38
N LEU A 262 -4.27 15.67 0.87
CA LEU A 262 -5.26 14.79 0.24
C LEU A 262 -6.32 14.34 1.23
N MET A 263 -5.92 13.92 2.43
CA MET A 263 -6.85 13.48 3.47
C MET A 263 -7.74 14.62 3.96
N ALA A 264 -7.17 15.82 4.18
CA ALA A 264 -7.95 16.99 4.57
C ALA A 264 -8.98 17.39 3.51
N HIS A 265 -8.61 17.32 2.23
CA HIS A 265 -9.55 17.56 1.14
C HIS A 265 -10.61 16.46 1.06
N ALA A 266 -10.23 15.19 1.23
CA ALA A 266 -11.16 14.07 1.25
C ALA A 266 -12.21 14.22 2.36
N ASP A 267 -11.82 14.60 3.57
CA ASP A 267 -12.76 14.84 4.67
C ASP A 267 -13.71 16.00 4.38
N GLN A 268 -13.21 17.05 3.74
CA GLN A 268 -14.00 18.25 3.44
C GLN A 268 -15.13 17.95 2.43
N VAL A 269 -14.87 17.08 1.46
CA VAL A 269 -15.84 16.73 0.41
C VAL A 269 -16.67 15.49 0.73
N ALA A 270 -16.21 14.65 1.67
CA ALA A 270 -16.89 13.41 2.03
C ALA A 270 -18.29 13.69 2.61
N ARG A 271 -19.30 13.05 2.00
CA ARG A 271 -20.66 12.98 2.56
C ARG A 271 -20.82 11.81 3.53
N LEU A 272 -20.20 10.67 3.21
CA LEU A 272 -20.30 9.45 4.00
C LEU A 272 -19.32 9.52 5.17
N GLU A 273 -19.82 9.46 6.39
CA GLU A 273 -19.00 9.43 7.60
C GLU A 273 -18.27 8.09 7.75
N VAL A 274 -17.07 8.13 8.34
CA VAL A 274 -16.27 6.93 8.57
C VAL A 274 -16.10 6.72 10.07
N HIS A 275 -16.84 5.75 10.58
CA HIS A 275 -16.75 5.31 11.97
C HIS A 275 -15.77 4.13 12.08
N ALA A 276 -15.34 3.83 13.31
CA ALA A 276 -14.49 2.69 13.58
C ALA A 276 -15.18 1.62 14.42
N ASN A 277 -14.71 0.39 14.26
CA ASN A 277 -14.98 -0.70 15.17
C ASN A 277 -13.95 -0.60 16.31
N ALA A 278 -14.38 -0.31 17.52
CA ALA A 278 -13.50 -0.24 18.69
C ALA A 278 -14.15 -0.89 19.89
N ASP A 279 -13.42 -1.81 20.50
CA ASP A 279 -13.88 -2.54 21.67
C ASP A 279 -13.29 -1.91 22.95
N THR A 280 -12.15 -1.23 22.86
CA THR A 280 -11.49 -0.58 24.01
C THR A 280 -11.32 0.92 23.82
N GLY A 281 -11.13 1.66 24.93
CA GLY A 281 -10.79 3.08 24.87
C GLY A 281 -9.49 3.36 24.11
N ALA A 282 -8.51 2.46 24.19
CA ALA A 282 -7.26 2.54 23.43
C ALA A 282 -7.52 2.42 21.91
N ASP A 283 -8.37 1.48 21.49
CA ASP A 283 -8.76 1.31 20.08
C ASP A 283 -9.53 2.52 19.57
N ALA A 284 -10.43 3.09 20.38
CA ALA A 284 -11.17 4.30 20.03
C ALA A 284 -10.25 5.52 19.91
N ALA A 285 -9.32 5.71 20.85
CA ALA A 285 -8.33 6.78 20.79
C ALA A 285 -7.41 6.65 19.57
N ARG A 286 -7.10 5.42 19.14
CA ARG A 286 -6.35 5.15 17.91
C ARG A 286 -7.18 5.44 16.67
N ALA A 287 -8.43 4.99 16.62
CA ALA A 287 -9.36 5.27 15.54
C ALA A 287 -9.58 6.78 15.33
N ARG A 288 -9.74 7.53 16.42
CA ARG A 288 -9.88 8.99 16.39
C ARG A 288 -8.64 9.67 15.81
N ARG A 289 -7.43 9.23 16.18
CA ARG A 289 -6.17 9.71 15.59
C ARG A 289 -6.09 9.44 14.08
N PHE A 290 -6.63 8.30 13.65
CA PHE A 290 -6.78 7.97 12.23
C PHE A 290 -7.94 8.70 11.53
N GLY A 291 -8.65 9.58 12.24
CA GLY A 291 -9.70 10.46 11.72
C GLY A 291 -11.10 9.86 11.69
N ALA A 292 -11.38 8.81 12.47
CA ALA A 292 -12.73 8.29 12.60
C ALA A 292 -13.66 9.37 13.19
N THR A 293 -14.85 9.51 12.62
CA THR A 293 -15.88 10.47 13.06
C THR A 293 -16.85 9.87 14.07
N GLY A 294 -16.64 8.61 14.48
CA GLY A 294 -17.46 7.92 15.47
C GLY A 294 -17.04 6.47 15.67
N ILE A 295 -17.75 5.74 16.54
CA ILE A 295 -17.65 4.29 16.67
C ILE A 295 -18.93 3.67 16.16
N GLY A 296 -18.83 2.80 15.15
CA GLY A 296 -19.99 2.15 14.53
C GLY A 296 -20.23 0.73 15.06
N LEU A 297 -19.22 0.12 15.68
CA LEU A 297 -19.31 -1.20 16.30
C LEU A 297 -18.41 -1.30 17.53
N CYS A 298 -18.98 -1.79 18.61
CA CYS A 298 -18.30 -2.13 19.85
C CYS A 298 -18.84 -3.49 20.31
N ARG A 299 -17.97 -4.50 20.44
CA ARG A 299 -18.34 -5.90 20.70
C ARG A 299 -18.20 -6.25 22.18
N LEU A 300 -19.21 -6.92 22.72
CA LEU A 300 -19.27 -7.42 24.09
C LEU A 300 -18.54 -8.79 24.26
N PRO A 301 -18.12 -9.18 25.48
CA PRO A 301 -18.37 -8.50 26.76
C PRO A 301 -17.27 -7.49 27.13
N LEU A 302 -17.67 -6.25 27.39
CA LEU A 302 -16.81 -5.18 27.91
C LEU A 302 -17.17 -4.88 29.36
N GLN A 303 -16.17 -4.54 30.18
CA GLN A 303 -16.39 -4.10 31.55
C GLN A 303 -16.84 -2.63 31.55
N GLN A 304 -17.53 -2.18 32.61
CA GLN A 304 -18.01 -0.79 32.72
C GLN A 304 -16.89 0.24 32.50
N ALA A 305 -15.68 -0.05 32.99
CA ALA A 305 -14.50 0.80 32.81
C ALA A 305 -14.11 0.97 31.33
N ASP A 306 -14.34 -0.03 30.48
CA ASP A 306 -14.04 0.05 29.05
C ASP A 306 -14.99 1.04 28.35
N PHE A 307 -16.27 1.08 28.74
CA PHE A 307 -17.25 2.06 28.25
C PHE A 307 -16.89 3.49 28.67
N GLU A 308 -16.51 3.69 29.92
CA GLU A 308 -16.08 5.00 30.41
C GLU A 308 -14.86 5.52 29.63
N GLN A 309 -13.88 4.65 29.36
CA GLN A 309 -12.71 4.99 28.54
C GLN A 309 -13.08 5.23 27.07
N LEU A 310 -14.01 4.44 26.52
CA LEU A 310 -14.50 4.58 25.15
C LEU A 310 -15.19 5.94 24.94
N PHE A 311 -16.11 6.30 25.85
CA PHE A 311 -16.81 7.59 25.80
C PHE A 311 -15.86 8.76 26.03
N ALA A 312 -14.89 8.63 26.94
CA ALA A 312 -13.86 9.65 27.11
C ALA A 312 -13.00 9.82 25.85
N ALA A 313 -12.60 8.72 25.19
CA ALA A 313 -11.82 8.77 23.96
C ALA A 313 -12.59 9.40 22.79
N MET A 314 -13.91 9.20 22.74
CA MET A 314 -14.81 9.70 21.70
C MET A 314 -15.64 10.91 22.12
N ASP A 315 -15.15 11.70 23.08
CA ASP A 315 -15.82 12.92 23.51
C ASP A 315 -16.15 13.84 22.31
N GLY A 316 -17.45 14.15 22.16
CA GLY A 316 -18.02 14.92 21.06
C GLY A 316 -18.40 14.13 19.79
N LEU A 317 -18.24 12.80 19.73
CA LEU A 317 -18.52 11.97 18.55
C LEU A 317 -19.55 10.85 18.87
N PRO A 318 -20.38 10.42 17.89
CA PRO A 318 -21.34 9.34 18.09
C PRO A 318 -20.66 7.98 18.34
N VAL A 319 -21.24 7.19 19.26
CA VAL A 319 -20.81 5.82 19.59
C VAL A 319 -22.02 4.87 19.50
N THR A 320 -21.97 3.94 18.56
CA THR A 320 -22.96 2.90 18.32
C THR A 320 -22.46 1.57 18.88
N ILE A 321 -23.18 1.02 19.86
CA ILE A 321 -22.88 -0.27 20.49
C ILE A 321 -23.84 -1.32 19.94
N ARG A 322 -23.33 -2.39 19.31
CA ARG A 322 -24.16 -3.50 18.77
C ARG A 322 -23.93 -4.76 19.60
N LEU A 323 -25.03 -5.43 19.95
CA LEU A 323 -25.01 -6.54 20.91
C LEU A 323 -24.56 -7.89 20.32
N ILE A 324 -24.64 -8.13 18.99
CA ILE A 324 -24.04 -9.27 18.24
C ILE A 324 -24.33 -9.11 16.72
N ASP A 325 -23.33 -9.28 15.85
CA ASP A 325 -23.43 -9.76 14.44
C ASP A 325 -22.02 -9.93 13.81
N PRO A 326 -21.82 -10.77 12.77
CA PRO A 326 -20.51 -11.06 12.19
C PRO A 326 -19.93 -9.87 11.40
N PRO A 327 -18.61 -9.84 11.16
CA PRO A 327 -17.92 -8.66 10.67
C PRO A 327 -18.25 -8.41 9.20
N LEU A 328 -19.19 -7.50 8.92
CA LEU A 328 -19.28 -6.89 7.60
C LEU A 328 -18.12 -5.89 7.48
N HIS A 329 -17.19 -6.18 6.57
CA HIS A 329 -15.94 -5.45 6.37
C HIS A 329 -16.19 -4.16 5.56
N GLY A 330 -16.86 -3.16 6.13
CA GLY A 330 -17.24 -1.94 5.39
C GLY A 330 -16.09 -1.03 4.95
N GLY A 331 -14.85 -1.34 5.34
CA GLY A 331 -13.69 -0.47 5.07
C GLY A 331 -12.91 -0.76 3.80
N ASP A 332 -13.34 -1.70 2.94
CA ASP A 332 -12.69 -1.86 1.63
C ASP A 332 -13.18 -0.78 0.63
N PRO A 333 -12.33 -0.35 -0.33
CA PRO A 333 -12.69 0.71 -1.27
C PRO A 333 -13.97 0.50 -2.07
N ALA A 334 -14.28 -0.74 -2.46
CA ALA A 334 -15.46 -1.03 -3.27
C ALA A 334 -16.74 -0.89 -2.43
N SER A 335 -16.72 -1.42 -1.21
CA SER A 335 -17.83 -1.29 -0.25
C SER A 335 -18.11 0.16 0.10
N VAL A 336 -17.08 0.98 0.36
CA VAL A 336 -17.26 2.41 0.71
C VAL A 336 -17.98 3.17 -0.40
N ARG A 337 -17.61 2.94 -1.67
CA ARG A 337 -18.30 3.55 -2.82
C ARG A 337 -19.74 3.08 -2.93
N PHE A 338 -19.97 1.78 -2.83
CA PHE A 338 -21.33 1.22 -2.86
C PHE A 338 -22.22 1.85 -1.78
N PHE A 339 -21.73 1.99 -0.55
CA PHE A 339 -22.49 2.60 0.54
C PHE A 339 -22.72 4.10 0.35
N HIS A 340 -21.77 4.81 -0.24
CA HIS A 340 -21.95 6.20 -0.64
C HIS A 340 -23.07 6.34 -1.68
N ASP A 341 -23.06 5.52 -2.73
CA ASP A 341 -24.06 5.57 -3.80
C ASP A 341 -25.45 5.13 -3.31
N ALA A 342 -25.49 4.18 -2.37
CA ALA A 342 -26.72 3.74 -1.69
C ALA A 342 -27.31 4.79 -0.73
N GLY A 343 -26.60 5.90 -0.48
CA GLY A 343 -27.11 6.99 0.35
C GLY A 343 -26.99 6.75 1.85
N LEU A 344 -26.12 5.84 2.31
CA LEU A 344 -25.86 5.67 3.74
C LEU A 344 -25.23 6.94 4.34
N ASP A 345 -25.44 7.13 5.64
CA ASP A 345 -24.89 8.26 6.40
C ASP A 345 -23.47 7.96 6.90
N HIS A 346 -23.21 6.72 7.30
CA HIS A 346 -21.91 6.30 7.80
C HIS A 346 -21.57 4.84 7.43
N VAL A 347 -20.28 4.53 7.45
CA VAL A 347 -19.73 3.17 7.36
C VAL A 347 -18.77 2.94 8.52
N SER A 348 -18.71 1.71 9.03
CA SER A 348 -17.79 1.33 10.11
C SER A 348 -16.76 0.31 9.66
N CYS A 349 -15.51 0.48 10.08
CA CYS A 349 -14.42 -0.45 9.75
C CYS A 349 -13.38 -0.57 10.88
N SER A 350 -12.46 -1.54 10.78
CA SER A 350 -11.34 -1.64 11.73
C SER A 350 -10.53 -0.33 11.75
N PRO A 351 -9.96 0.10 12.89
CA PRO A 351 -9.24 1.37 13.01
C PRO A 351 -8.19 1.56 11.90
N PHE A 352 -7.41 0.52 11.59
CA PHE A 352 -6.37 0.56 10.55
C PHE A 352 -6.90 0.89 9.13
N ARG A 353 -8.18 0.62 8.84
CA ARG A 353 -8.81 0.92 7.55
C ARG A 353 -9.44 2.31 7.49
N VAL A 354 -9.53 3.03 8.62
CA VAL A 354 -10.16 4.35 8.67
C VAL A 354 -9.55 5.34 7.67
N PRO A 355 -8.21 5.47 7.52
CA PRO A 355 -7.65 6.40 6.54
C PRO A 355 -7.99 6.04 5.09
N VAL A 356 -7.99 4.74 4.77
CA VAL A 356 -8.38 4.25 3.43
C VAL A 356 -9.86 4.52 3.17
N ALA A 357 -10.73 4.23 4.14
CA ALA A 357 -12.17 4.47 4.03
C ALA A 357 -12.50 5.96 3.90
N ARG A 358 -11.81 6.84 4.63
CA ARG A 358 -11.94 8.31 4.52
C ARG A 358 -11.55 8.82 3.14
N LEU A 359 -10.41 8.37 2.61
CA LEU A 359 -9.98 8.72 1.26
C LEU A 359 -11.03 8.30 0.24
N GLU A 360 -11.53 7.07 0.32
CA GLU A 360 -12.53 6.56 -0.62
C GLU A 360 -13.90 7.23 -0.47
N ALA A 361 -14.30 7.62 0.74
CA ALA A 361 -15.53 8.39 0.96
C ALA A 361 -15.46 9.77 0.28
N GLY A 362 -14.32 10.46 0.37
CA GLY A 362 -14.09 11.71 -0.36
C GLY A 362 -14.03 11.51 -1.87
N ARG A 363 -13.35 10.45 -2.34
CA ARG A 363 -13.27 10.10 -3.77
C ARG A 363 -14.65 9.83 -4.38
N ALA A 364 -15.49 9.08 -3.67
CA ALA A 364 -16.85 8.79 -4.10
C ALA A 364 -17.66 10.08 -4.32
N ALA A 365 -17.55 11.03 -3.37
CA ALA A 365 -18.27 12.30 -3.44
C ALA A 365 -17.90 13.15 -4.67
N VAL A 366 -16.62 13.19 -5.05
CA VAL A 366 -16.14 13.96 -6.23
C VAL A 366 -16.26 13.22 -7.57
N THR A 367 -16.63 11.94 -7.53
CA THR A 367 -16.83 11.12 -8.74
C THR A 367 -18.32 11.06 -9.12
N GLY A 368 -19.21 11.02 -8.13
CA GLY A 368 -20.67 11.04 -8.35
C GLY A 368 -21.23 12.38 -8.85
N SER A 369 -20.45 13.46 -8.85
CA SER A 369 -20.89 14.78 -9.32
C SER A 369 -20.94 14.94 -10.84
N ASP A 370 -20.30 14.05 -11.61
CA ASP A 370 -20.29 14.11 -13.08
C ASP A 370 -21.51 13.41 -13.73
N THR A 371 -22.43 12.84 -12.94
CA THR A 371 -23.57 12.03 -13.44
C THR A 371 -24.96 12.58 -13.11
N ARG A 372 -25.09 13.86 -12.75
CA ARG A 372 -26.39 14.51 -12.53
C ARG A 372 -26.63 15.70 -13.43
#